data_AF-A0A212PHY4-F1
#
_entry.id   AF-A0A212PHY4-F1
#
_cell.length_a   1.000
_cell.length_b   1.000
_cell.length_c   1.000
_cell.angle_alpha   90.00
_cell.angle_beta   90.00
_cell.angle_gamma   90.00
#
_symmetry.space_group_name_H-M   'P 1'
#
loop_
_entity.id
_entity.type
_entity.pdbx_description
1 polymer ?
#
loop_
_entity_poly.entity_id
_entity_poly.type
_entity_poly.pdbx_seq_one_letter_code
_entity_poly.pdbx_strand_id
1 'polypeptide(L)'
;MVACAFLQATMAMSADLSRDPAADAVDNKGAPSSTEKNNPHESPQKFKDHVKGKYSSVKYAESDVKKTKHGLSGNVWLSGAMVPKKQIAIDLAKEPDRHLRARAVAKAFMEDEAELLGISKPTEMRESKIFSAEGGNGTYVTLIFDRFINGLSLGNAIQITIGPQDNVTSVKAEIISVPPEAYEATKKTTLSEDDVKQIIEKDHKQQNVPVDIEEVTLNKLVIADPPYVVWTGQTIWAYEINAFTGEILQKLPLWRK
;
A
#
# COMPACT_ATOMS: atom_id res chain seq x y z
N MET A 1 -9.55 34.70 36.82
CA MET A 1 -9.61 35.30 35.47
C MET A 1 -8.54 36.38 35.40
N VAL A 2 -7.35 35.99 34.96
CA VAL A 2 -6.16 36.87 34.86
C VAL A 2 -5.41 36.45 33.60
N ALA A 3 -4.82 37.46 32.94
CA ALA A 3 -3.82 37.41 31.87
C ALA A 3 -4.33 37.40 30.42
N CYS A 4 -4.45 38.60 29.85
CA CYS A 4 -4.21 38.88 28.44
C CYS A 4 -3.28 40.09 28.38
N ALA A 5 -2.00 39.89 28.00
CA ALA A 5 -1.12 41.00 27.62
C ALA A 5 0.09 40.51 26.80
N PHE A 6 0.35 41.25 25.72
CA PHE A 6 1.60 41.35 24.93
C PHE A 6 1.99 40.14 24.04
N LEU A 7 2.58 40.30 22.84
CA LEU A 7 3.41 41.37 22.30
C LEU A 7 3.39 41.31 20.74
N GLN A 8 3.41 42.47 20.07
CA GLN A 8 3.74 42.63 18.65
C GLN A 8 5.26 42.64 18.47
N ALA A 9 5.76 42.12 17.34
CA ALA A 9 7.05 42.51 16.79
C ALA A 9 7.02 42.43 15.25
N THR A 10 7.15 43.60 14.65
CA THR A 10 7.52 43.85 13.25
C THR A 10 9.03 43.68 13.07
N MET A 11 9.48 43.24 11.89
CA MET A 11 10.54 43.90 11.12
C MET A 11 10.74 43.24 9.75
N ALA A 12 10.71 44.07 8.71
CA ALA A 12 11.13 43.78 7.37
C ALA A 12 12.64 44.01 7.23
N MET A 13 13.32 43.22 6.40
CA MET A 13 14.51 43.66 5.69
C MET A 13 14.58 42.97 4.32
N SER A 14 14.58 43.81 3.30
CA SER A 14 14.90 43.56 1.91
C SER A 14 16.42 43.49 1.71
N ALA A 15 16.88 42.62 0.80
CA ALA A 15 18.11 42.82 0.07
C ALA A 15 18.02 42.07 -1.27
N ASP A 16 17.94 42.89 -2.32
CA ASP A 16 18.02 42.56 -3.72
C ASP A 16 19.50 42.48 -4.12
N LEU A 17 19.91 41.42 -4.82
CA LEU A 17 21.21 41.34 -5.49
C LEU A 17 21.06 40.53 -6.79
N SER A 18 20.82 41.27 -7.85
CA SER A 18 21.04 40.93 -9.24
C SER A 18 22.52 40.54 -9.52
N ARG A 19 22.75 39.45 -10.25
CA ARG A 19 23.80 39.38 -11.27
C ARG A 19 23.55 38.26 -12.30
N ASP A 20 23.90 38.61 -13.53
CA ASP A 20 23.58 38.03 -14.83
C ASP A 20 24.17 36.64 -15.17
N PRO A 21 23.67 36.00 -16.26
CA PRO A 21 23.94 34.64 -16.66
C PRO A 21 25.10 34.53 -17.66
N ALA A 22 25.90 33.46 -17.56
CA ALA A 22 26.70 32.96 -18.68
C ALA A 22 27.08 31.48 -18.50
N ALA A 23 26.74 30.70 -19.52
CA ALA A 23 27.37 29.49 -20.04
C ALA A 23 27.78 28.38 -19.06
N ASP A 24 27.15 27.21 -19.21
CA ASP A 24 27.84 26.08 -19.83
C ASP A 24 26.84 25.03 -20.31
N ALA A 25 26.77 24.87 -21.64
CA ALA A 25 26.11 23.75 -22.27
C ALA A 25 27.03 22.53 -22.13
N VAL A 26 26.78 21.70 -21.12
CA VAL A 26 27.41 20.38 -21.00
C VAL A 26 26.51 19.35 -21.67
N ASP A 27 27.03 18.87 -22.78
CA ASP A 27 26.54 17.78 -23.63
C ASP A 27 26.43 16.49 -22.78
N ASN A 28 25.26 16.26 -22.19
CA ASN A 28 24.99 15.11 -21.32
C ASN A 28 24.70 13.88 -22.19
N LYS A 29 25.75 13.31 -22.79
CA LYS A 29 25.71 11.96 -23.37
C LYS A 29 25.37 10.99 -22.25
N GLY A 30 24.11 10.52 -22.25
CA GLY A 30 23.56 9.58 -21.29
C GLY A 30 24.45 8.36 -21.12
N ALA A 31 25.17 8.33 -20.00
CA ALA A 31 25.70 7.10 -19.46
C ALA A 31 24.50 6.20 -19.08
N PRO A 32 24.49 4.92 -19.46
CA PRO A 32 23.45 4.00 -19.02
C PRO A 32 23.48 3.92 -17.49
N SER A 33 22.34 4.19 -16.84
CA SER A 33 22.27 4.15 -15.38
C SER A 33 22.62 2.76 -14.88
N SER A 34 23.58 2.67 -13.96
CA SER A 34 24.14 1.44 -13.40
C SER A 34 23.18 0.62 -12.52
N THR A 35 21.87 0.86 -12.60
CA THR A 35 20.83 0.24 -11.76
C THR A 35 20.13 -0.96 -12.41
N GLU A 36 20.34 -1.25 -13.71
CA GLU A 36 19.65 -2.38 -14.35
C GLU A 36 20.26 -3.76 -14.07
N LYS A 37 21.48 -3.86 -13.54
CA LYS A 37 22.18 -5.16 -13.45
C LYS A 37 21.68 -6.13 -12.37
N ASN A 38 20.86 -5.69 -11.40
CA ASN A 38 20.49 -6.50 -10.24
C ASN A 38 18.99 -6.45 -9.87
N ASN A 39 18.08 -6.29 -10.84
CA ASN A 39 16.65 -6.36 -10.52
C ASN A 39 16.24 -7.79 -10.10
N PRO A 40 15.81 -8.03 -8.85
CA PRO A 40 15.43 -9.37 -8.40
C PRO A 40 14.19 -9.91 -9.15
N HIS A 41 13.37 -9.05 -9.74
CA HIS A 41 12.13 -9.43 -10.45
C HIS A 41 12.32 -9.67 -11.95
N GLU A 42 13.55 -9.79 -12.45
CA GLU A 42 13.79 -10.09 -13.87
C GLU A 42 13.35 -11.51 -14.25
N SER A 43 13.47 -12.46 -13.32
CA SER A 43 12.95 -13.82 -13.49
C SER A 43 12.67 -14.49 -12.14
N PRO A 44 11.80 -15.52 -12.07
CA PRO A 44 11.56 -16.27 -10.84
C PRO A 44 12.84 -16.86 -10.23
N GLN A 45 13.79 -17.29 -11.08
CA GLN A 45 15.07 -17.84 -10.62
C GLN A 45 15.98 -16.76 -10.03
N LYS A 46 16.10 -15.59 -10.69
CA LYS A 46 16.86 -14.45 -10.15
C LYS A 46 16.29 -13.97 -8.80
N PHE A 47 14.98 -13.92 -8.68
CA PHE A 47 14.30 -13.59 -7.44
C PHE A 47 14.67 -14.56 -6.31
N LYS A 48 14.55 -15.86 -6.60
CA LYS A 48 14.88 -16.93 -5.65
C LYS A 48 16.35 -16.88 -5.22
N ASP A 49 17.27 -16.66 -6.17
CA ASP A 49 18.70 -16.59 -5.90
C ASP A 49 19.06 -15.34 -5.07
N HIS A 50 18.43 -14.19 -5.38
CA HIS A 50 18.58 -12.97 -4.60
C HIS A 50 18.13 -13.19 -3.14
N VAL A 51 16.92 -13.72 -2.94
CA VAL A 51 16.35 -13.96 -1.60
C VAL A 51 17.21 -14.96 -0.82
N LYS A 52 17.62 -16.07 -1.44
CA LYS A 52 18.46 -17.09 -0.77
C LYS A 52 19.86 -16.59 -0.46
N GLY A 53 20.43 -15.73 -1.32
CA GLY A 53 21.72 -15.08 -1.07
C GLY A 53 21.67 -14.15 0.15
N LYS A 54 20.52 -13.49 0.38
CA LYS A 54 20.31 -12.60 1.53
C LYS A 54 19.87 -13.35 2.80
N TYR A 55 19.09 -14.41 2.64
CA TYR A 55 18.49 -15.19 3.73
C TYR A 55 18.68 -16.69 3.49
N SER A 56 19.74 -17.25 4.05
CA SER A 56 20.07 -18.68 3.90
C SER A 56 19.00 -19.64 4.44
N SER A 57 18.14 -19.17 5.35
CA SER A 57 17.08 -19.97 6.00
C SER A 57 15.72 -19.90 5.30
N VAL A 58 15.65 -19.26 4.12
CA VAL A 58 14.43 -19.24 3.30
C VAL A 58 14.25 -20.59 2.60
N LYS A 59 13.11 -21.23 2.86
CA LYS A 59 12.74 -22.53 2.28
C LYS A 59 12.05 -22.37 0.93
N TYR A 60 11.24 -21.31 0.81
CA TYR A 60 10.40 -21.06 -0.35
C TYR A 60 10.42 -19.57 -0.70
N ALA A 61 10.62 -19.28 -1.98
CA ALA A 61 10.65 -17.94 -2.54
C ALA A 61 10.13 -18.01 -3.98
N GLU A 62 9.00 -17.37 -4.23
CA GLU A 62 8.38 -17.28 -5.54
C GLU A 62 7.95 -15.84 -5.83
N SER A 63 8.03 -15.49 -7.11
CA SER A 63 7.55 -14.22 -7.61
C SER A 63 7.09 -14.38 -9.05
N ASP A 64 5.93 -13.80 -9.36
CA ASP A 64 5.45 -13.60 -10.74
C ASP A 64 5.51 -12.11 -11.15
N VAL A 65 6.21 -11.30 -10.34
CA VAL A 65 6.30 -9.85 -10.51
C VAL A 65 6.95 -9.52 -11.85
N LYS A 66 6.33 -8.60 -12.57
CA LYS A 66 6.80 -8.07 -13.84
C LYS A 66 6.91 -6.56 -13.80
N LYS A 67 7.86 -6.02 -14.56
CA LYS A 67 7.95 -4.58 -14.82
C LYS A 67 6.85 -4.18 -15.79
N THR A 68 6.03 -3.21 -15.40
CA THR A 68 5.03 -2.55 -16.26
C THR A 68 5.51 -1.14 -16.62
N LYS A 69 4.76 -0.43 -17.46
CA LYS A 69 5.03 1.00 -17.76
C LYS A 69 5.01 1.90 -16.52
N HIS A 70 4.30 1.49 -15.46
CA HIS A 70 4.02 2.31 -14.27
C HIS A 70 4.70 1.76 -13.01
N GLY A 71 5.59 0.77 -13.13
CA GLY A 71 6.28 0.13 -12.00
C GLY A 71 6.07 -1.39 -11.95
N LEU A 72 6.41 -2.01 -10.83
CA LEU A 72 6.28 -3.45 -10.62
C LEU A 72 4.82 -3.84 -10.37
N SER A 73 4.42 -5.01 -10.87
CA SER A 73 3.14 -5.62 -10.53
C SER A 73 3.21 -7.14 -10.52
N GLY A 74 2.50 -7.77 -9.58
CA GLY A 74 2.43 -9.22 -9.41
C GLY A 74 2.45 -9.58 -7.94
N ASN A 75 2.88 -10.79 -7.62
CA ASN A 75 2.85 -11.40 -6.33
C ASN A 75 4.25 -11.83 -5.90
N VAL A 76 4.51 -11.71 -4.61
CA VAL A 76 5.68 -12.26 -3.93
C VAL A 76 5.21 -13.17 -2.82
N TRP A 77 5.80 -14.37 -2.75
CA TRP A 77 5.62 -15.26 -1.62
C TRP A 77 6.95 -15.79 -1.11
N LEU A 78 7.24 -15.47 0.15
CA LEU A 78 8.40 -15.94 0.89
C LEU A 78 7.95 -16.79 2.09
N SER A 79 8.70 -17.86 2.36
CA SER A 79 8.56 -18.63 3.60
C SER A 79 9.90 -19.17 4.08
N GLY A 80 10.14 -19.02 5.38
CA GLY A 80 11.38 -19.39 6.06
C GLY A 80 11.79 -18.33 7.07
N ALA A 81 12.83 -18.60 7.84
CA ALA A 81 13.28 -17.71 8.91
C ALA A 81 14.09 -16.54 8.34
N MET A 82 13.48 -15.36 8.24
CA MET A 82 14.11 -14.13 7.80
C MET A 82 14.25 -13.17 8.98
N VAL A 83 15.47 -12.73 9.25
CA VAL A 83 15.76 -11.76 10.32
C VAL A 83 16.06 -10.42 9.65
N PRO A 84 15.27 -9.36 9.92
CA PRO A 84 15.57 -8.01 9.43
C PRO A 84 16.97 -7.56 9.86
N LYS A 85 17.64 -6.75 9.05
CA LYS A 85 19.01 -6.30 9.34
C LYS A 85 19.04 -5.11 10.30
N LYS A 86 17.94 -4.36 10.38
CA LYS A 86 17.84 -3.18 11.25
C LYS A 86 17.91 -3.53 12.74
N GLN A 87 18.73 -2.75 13.44
CA GLN A 87 18.97 -2.79 14.88
C GLN A 87 17.68 -2.73 15.73
N ILE A 88 16.61 -2.11 15.22
CA ILE A 88 15.29 -2.05 15.89
C ILE A 88 14.76 -3.45 16.24
N ALA A 89 14.99 -4.46 15.40
CA ALA A 89 14.57 -5.84 15.71
C ALA A 89 15.38 -6.46 16.87
N ILE A 90 16.62 -6.01 17.08
CA ILE A 90 17.51 -6.44 18.15
C ILE A 90 17.15 -5.73 19.47
N ASP A 91 16.85 -4.44 19.42
CA ASP A 91 16.58 -3.62 20.60
C ASP A 91 15.24 -3.97 21.28
N LEU A 92 14.29 -4.53 20.52
CA LEU A 92 12.96 -4.89 21.01
C LEU A 92 12.87 -6.26 21.68
N ALA A 93 13.97 -7.00 21.80
CA ALA A 93 14.03 -8.23 22.60
C ALA A 93 13.65 -8.02 24.08
N LYS A 94 13.54 -6.76 24.53
CA LYS A 94 13.14 -6.37 25.89
C LYS A 94 11.67 -5.91 26.00
N GLU A 95 10.97 -5.70 24.89
CA GLU A 95 9.58 -5.25 24.90
C GLU A 95 8.69 -6.42 25.32
N PRO A 96 7.93 -6.35 26.43
CA PRO A 96 7.07 -7.46 26.86
C PRO A 96 5.90 -7.71 25.91
N ASP A 97 5.35 -6.68 25.26
CA ASP A 97 4.21 -6.81 24.36
C ASP A 97 4.61 -7.47 23.02
N ARG A 98 4.05 -8.66 22.78
CA ARG A 98 4.31 -9.46 21.58
C ARG A 98 3.86 -8.78 20.28
N HIS A 99 2.75 -8.04 20.31
CA HIS A 99 2.25 -7.33 19.14
C HIS A 99 3.13 -6.12 18.83
N LEU A 100 3.62 -5.38 19.83
CA LEU A 100 4.57 -4.29 19.61
C LEU A 100 5.89 -4.77 18.99
N ARG A 101 6.45 -5.88 19.51
CA ARG A 101 7.62 -6.52 18.89
C ARG A 101 7.36 -6.91 17.44
N ALA A 102 6.25 -7.61 17.18
CA ALA A 102 5.90 -8.07 15.83
C ALA A 102 5.72 -6.91 14.85
N ARG A 103 5.08 -5.80 15.27
CA ARG A 103 4.94 -4.58 14.46
C ARG A 103 6.28 -4.01 14.04
N ALA A 104 7.22 -3.92 14.96
CA ALA A 104 8.51 -3.34 14.67
C ALA A 104 9.37 -4.24 13.77
N VAL A 105 9.35 -5.56 13.99
CA VAL A 105 10.00 -6.52 13.09
C VAL A 105 9.40 -6.42 11.68
N ALA A 106 8.08 -6.37 11.55
CA ALA A 106 7.41 -6.23 10.26
C ALA A 106 7.74 -4.89 9.57
N LYS A 107 7.75 -3.77 10.30
CA LYS A 107 8.15 -2.46 9.76
C LYS A 107 9.61 -2.45 9.31
N ALA A 108 10.51 -2.97 10.13
CA ALA A 108 11.92 -3.10 9.79
C ALA A 108 12.12 -3.94 8.52
N PHE A 109 11.40 -5.07 8.42
CA PHE A 109 11.43 -5.91 7.22
C PHE A 109 10.93 -5.17 5.97
N MET A 110 9.77 -4.48 6.06
CA MET A 110 9.24 -3.72 4.93
C MET A 110 10.17 -2.61 4.47
N GLU A 111 10.90 -1.98 5.39
CA GLU A 111 11.88 -0.94 5.06
C GLU A 111 13.16 -1.52 4.44
N ASP A 112 13.66 -2.65 4.97
CA ASP A 112 14.85 -3.34 4.46
C ASP A 112 14.61 -3.98 3.08
N GLU A 113 13.37 -4.42 2.84
CA GLU A 113 12.93 -5.14 1.64
C GLU A 113 11.97 -4.31 0.77
N ALA A 114 11.97 -2.98 0.91
CA ALA A 114 11.03 -2.11 0.19
C ALA A 114 11.07 -2.33 -1.33
N GLU A 115 12.26 -2.49 -1.90
CA GLU A 115 12.43 -2.79 -3.34
C GLU A 115 11.85 -4.16 -3.71
N LEU A 116 12.14 -5.20 -2.92
CA LEU A 116 11.66 -6.57 -3.12
C LEU A 116 10.13 -6.67 -3.04
N LEU A 117 9.53 -5.81 -2.21
CA LEU A 117 8.08 -5.76 -1.97
C LEU A 117 7.39 -4.70 -2.84
N GLY A 118 8.11 -4.03 -3.75
CA GLY A 118 7.56 -2.99 -4.61
C GLY A 118 7.01 -1.76 -3.88
N ILE A 119 7.48 -1.50 -2.66
CA ILE A 119 7.08 -0.37 -1.81
C ILE A 119 7.89 0.86 -2.24
N SER A 120 7.35 1.68 -3.14
CA SER A 120 8.00 2.92 -3.56
C SER A 120 7.84 4.07 -2.55
N LYS A 121 6.76 4.06 -1.77
CA LYS A 121 6.42 5.09 -0.78
C LYS A 121 5.95 4.44 0.52
N PRO A 122 6.85 4.18 1.49
CA PRO A 122 6.48 3.53 2.75
C PRO A 122 5.37 4.23 3.53
N THR A 123 5.24 5.56 3.38
CA THR A 123 4.17 6.36 4.00
C THR A 123 2.76 6.01 3.52
N GLU A 124 2.64 5.30 2.40
CA GLU A 124 1.36 4.80 1.87
C GLU A 124 0.93 3.48 2.54
N MET A 125 1.83 2.78 3.23
CA MET A 125 1.52 1.50 3.86
C MET A 125 0.96 1.71 5.27
N ARG A 126 -0.18 1.09 5.57
CA ARG A 126 -0.83 1.18 6.89
C ARG A 126 -1.24 -0.20 7.37
N GLU A 127 -0.99 -0.48 8.65
CA GLU A 127 -1.51 -1.70 9.29
C GLU A 127 -3.04 -1.65 9.29
N SER A 128 -3.67 -2.64 8.67
CA SER A 128 -5.14 -2.78 8.62
C SER A 128 -5.63 -3.82 9.62
N LYS A 129 -4.86 -4.89 9.83
CA LYS A 129 -5.21 -5.98 10.76
C LYS A 129 -3.99 -6.57 11.44
N ILE A 130 -4.19 -7.05 12.65
CA ILE A 130 -3.26 -7.88 13.41
C ILE A 130 -4.02 -9.01 14.08
N PHE A 131 -3.48 -10.22 14.03
CA PHE A 131 -4.04 -11.36 14.76
C PHE A 131 -2.95 -12.35 15.15
N SER A 132 -3.26 -13.18 16.15
CA SER A 132 -2.35 -14.18 16.68
C SER A 132 -2.92 -15.58 16.53
N ALA A 133 -2.04 -16.55 16.30
CA ALA A 133 -2.38 -17.95 16.26
C ALA A 133 -1.34 -18.75 17.04
N GLU A 134 -1.79 -19.69 17.87
CA GLU A 134 -0.91 -20.64 18.53
C GLU A 134 -0.49 -21.73 17.56
N GLY A 135 0.81 -22.02 17.51
CA GLY A 135 1.37 -23.15 16.79
C GLY A 135 2.20 -24.03 17.71
N GLY A 136 2.66 -25.18 17.22
CA GLY A 136 3.40 -26.16 18.04
C GLY A 136 4.68 -25.63 18.72
N ASN A 137 5.22 -24.50 18.24
CA ASN A 137 6.44 -23.88 18.77
C ASN A 137 6.20 -22.49 19.39
N GLY A 138 4.93 -22.14 19.67
CA GLY A 138 4.52 -20.86 20.29
C GLY A 138 3.66 -19.98 19.39
N THR A 139 3.46 -18.73 19.81
CA THR A 139 2.55 -17.76 19.18
C THR A 139 3.14 -17.11 17.92
N TYR A 140 2.40 -17.22 16.83
CA TYR A 140 2.64 -16.51 15.57
C TYR A 140 1.77 -15.26 15.52
N VAL A 141 2.33 -14.14 15.06
CA VAL A 141 1.58 -12.89 14.87
C VAL A 141 1.58 -12.56 13.38
N THR A 142 0.39 -12.37 12.81
CA THR A 142 0.25 -11.95 11.41
C THR A 142 -0.25 -10.52 11.37
N LEU A 143 0.44 -9.69 10.58
CA LEU A 143 0.08 -8.31 10.28
C LEU A 143 -0.30 -8.21 8.81
N ILE A 144 -1.38 -7.47 8.54
CA ILE A 144 -1.81 -7.13 7.19
C ILE A 144 -1.63 -5.62 7.04
N PHE A 145 -0.98 -5.23 5.95
CA PHE A 145 -0.75 -3.86 5.55
C PHE A 145 -1.48 -3.59 4.23
N ASP A 146 -2.31 -2.56 4.26
CA ASP A 146 -3.01 -2.05 3.09
C ASP A 146 -2.24 -0.84 2.57
N ARG A 147 -2.31 -0.62 1.27
CA ARG A 147 -1.73 0.57 0.65
C ARG A 147 -2.79 1.65 0.48
N PHE A 148 -2.44 2.89 0.78
CA PHE A 148 -3.32 4.05 0.67
C PHE A 148 -2.71 5.12 -0.22
N ILE A 149 -3.49 5.64 -1.16
CA ILE A 149 -3.12 6.77 -2.01
C ILE A 149 -4.02 7.94 -1.66
N ASN A 150 -3.44 9.03 -1.17
CA ASN A 150 -4.16 10.24 -0.74
C ASN A 150 -5.35 9.93 0.20
N GLY A 151 -5.18 8.94 1.08
CA GLY A 151 -6.19 8.54 2.07
C GLY A 151 -7.21 7.50 1.59
N LEU A 152 -7.21 7.11 0.31
CA LEU A 152 -8.07 6.05 -0.22
C LEU A 152 -7.30 4.72 -0.31
N SER A 153 -7.94 3.63 0.12
CA SER A 153 -7.33 2.30 0.09
C SER A 153 -7.21 1.78 -1.35
N LEU A 154 -6.08 1.17 -1.69
CA LEU A 154 -5.85 0.39 -2.91
C LEU A 154 -6.06 -1.12 -2.65
N GLY A 155 -6.43 -1.50 -1.42
CA GLY A 155 -6.58 -2.89 -0.98
C GLY A 155 -5.37 -3.45 -0.23
N ASN A 156 -5.50 -4.71 0.16
CA ASN A 156 -4.49 -5.46 0.90
C ASN A 156 -3.24 -5.61 0.05
N ALA A 157 -2.10 -5.12 0.53
CA ALA A 157 -0.87 -5.15 -0.25
C ALA A 157 0.12 -6.17 0.31
N ILE A 158 0.26 -6.28 1.64
CA ILE A 158 1.32 -7.10 2.24
C ILE A 158 0.83 -7.78 3.52
N GLN A 159 0.99 -9.10 3.59
CA GLN A 159 0.82 -9.89 4.78
C GLN A 159 2.19 -10.39 5.26
N ILE A 160 2.50 -10.12 6.53
CA ILE A 160 3.75 -10.55 7.18
C ILE A 160 3.41 -11.35 8.43
N THR A 161 3.94 -12.56 8.54
CA THR A 161 3.83 -13.38 9.74
C THR A 161 5.17 -13.42 10.48
N ILE A 162 5.12 -13.12 11.77
CA ILE A 162 6.25 -13.14 12.70
C ILE A 162 6.18 -14.40 13.57
N GLY A 163 7.23 -15.21 13.52
CA GLY A 163 7.38 -16.43 14.31
C GLY A 163 7.71 -16.16 15.77
N PRO A 164 7.61 -17.18 16.65
CA PRO A 164 7.80 -17.04 18.10
C PRO A 164 9.16 -16.46 18.51
N GLN A 165 10.18 -16.65 17.67
CA GLN A 165 11.55 -16.14 17.86
C GLN A 165 11.75 -14.74 17.24
N ASP A 166 10.67 -13.97 17.06
CA ASP A 166 10.69 -12.61 16.52
C ASP A 166 11.32 -12.49 15.10
N ASN A 167 11.34 -13.57 14.33
CA ASN A 167 11.74 -13.59 12.92
C ASN A 167 10.52 -13.53 11.99
N VAL A 168 10.68 -12.98 10.79
CA VAL A 168 9.66 -13.11 9.75
C VAL A 168 9.67 -14.55 9.24
N THR A 169 8.53 -15.23 9.26
CA THR A 169 8.39 -16.64 8.84
C THR A 169 7.66 -16.80 7.53
N SER A 170 6.80 -15.84 7.17
CA SER A 170 6.06 -15.82 5.91
C SER A 170 5.81 -14.38 5.48
N VAL A 171 5.93 -14.14 4.18
CA VAL A 171 5.53 -12.87 3.54
C VAL A 171 4.72 -13.22 2.30
N LYS A 172 3.56 -12.60 2.16
CA LYS A 172 2.78 -12.59 0.92
C LYS A 172 2.54 -11.14 0.55
N ALA A 173 2.94 -10.72 -0.63
CA ALA A 173 2.73 -9.36 -1.09
C ALA A 173 2.08 -9.36 -2.47
N GLU A 174 1.01 -8.60 -2.63
CA GLU A 174 0.44 -8.22 -3.90
C GLU A 174 0.97 -6.82 -4.24
N ILE A 175 1.80 -6.77 -5.28
CA ILE A 175 2.39 -5.55 -5.79
C ILE A 175 1.48 -5.02 -6.89
N ILE A 176 0.89 -3.84 -6.64
CA ILE A 176 0.03 -3.16 -7.58
C ILE A 176 0.77 -1.93 -8.12
N SER A 177 0.97 -1.91 -9.43
CA SER A 177 1.53 -0.75 -10.12
C SER A 177 0.48 0.36 -10.18
N VAL A 178 0.87 1.57 -9.79
CA VAL A 178 -0.06 2.70 -9.68
C VAL A 178 0.33 3.76 -10.70
N PRO A 179 -0.50 4.00 -11.73
CA PRO A 179 -0.29 5.09 -12.67
C PRO A 179 -0.28 6.47 -11.97
N PRO A 180 0.50 7.45 -12.47
CA PRO A 180 0.38 8.85 -12.04
C PRO A 180 -1.06 9.37 -12.13
N GLU A 181 -1.84 8.92 -13.11
CA GLU A 181 -3.23 9.30 -13.31
C GLU A 181 -4.13 8.87 -12.13
N ALA A 182 -3.83 7.76 -11.47
CA ALA A 182 -4.56 7.33 -10.27
C ALA A 182 -4.31 8.29 -9.10
N TYR A 183 -3.06 8.75 -8.92
CA TYR A 183 -2.73 9.78 -7.92
C TYR A 183 -3.49 11.08 -8.16
N GLU A 184 -3.64 11.51 -9.42
CA GLU A 184 -4.42 12.70 -9.74
C GLU A 184 -5.93 12.47 -9.60
N ALA A 185 -6.43 11.27 -9.94
CA ALA A 185 -7.84 10.92 -9.79
C ALA A 185 -8.30 11.01 -8.33
N THR A 186 -7.49 10.55 -7.37
CA THR A 186 -7.83 10.62 -5.93
C THR A 186 -7.97 12.05 -5.37
N LYS A 187 -7.48 13.07 -6.09
CA LYS A 187 -7.61 14.49 -5.70
C LYS A 187 -8.86 15.17 -6.26
N LYS A 188 -9.53 14.53 -7.23
CA LYS A 188 -10.71 15.09 -7.88
C LYS A 188 -11.94 14.88 -6.99
N THR A 189 -12.92 15.77 -7.11
CA THR A 189 -14.23 15.60 -6.48
C THR A 189 -14.92 14.35 -7.02
N THR A 190 -15.40 13.50 -6.12
CA THR A 190 -16.18 12.30 -6.44
C THR A 190 -17.63 12.50 -5.99
N LEU A 191 -18.52 11.63 -6.46
CA LEU A 191 -19.86 11.47 -5.89
C LEU A 191 -19.77 11.21 -4.37
N SER A 192 -20.78 11.72 -3.66
CA SER A 192 -20.96 11.45 -2.24
C SER A 192 -21.50 10.04 -2.01
N GLU A 193 -21.46 9.57 -0.76
CA GLU A 193 -22.06 8.29 -0.39
C GLU A 193 -23.58 8.27 -0.69
N ASP A 194 -24.28 9.37 -0.41
CA ASP A 194 -25.72 9.49 -0.65
C ASP A 194 -26.08 9.43 -2.15
N ASP A 195 -25.27 10.06 -3.01
CA ASP A 195 -25.46 9.98 -4.46
C ASP A 195 -25.33 8.52 -4.94
N VAL A 196 -24.37 7.78 -4.39
CA VAL A 196 -24.14 6.37 -4.73
C VAL A 196 -25.26 5.48 -4.21
N LYS A 197 -25.76 5.73 -3.00
CA LYS A 197 -26.96 5.07 -2.46
C LYS A 197 -28.17 5.28 -3.37
N GLN A 198 -28.41 6.50 -3.85
CA GLN A 198 -29.49 6.77 -4.79
C GLN A 198 -29.34 6.02 -6.12
N ILE A 199 -28.11 5.86 -6.62
CA ILE A 199 -27.82 5.06 -7.82
C ILE A 199 -28.19 3.59 -7.59
N ILE A 200 -27.75 3.00 -6.47
CA ILE A 200 -28.07 1.60 -6.12
C ILE A 200 -29.58 1.42 -5.94
N GLU A 201 -30.23 2.32 -5.21
CA GLU A 201 -31.68 2.26 -4.96
C GLU A 201 -32.47 2.33 -6.27
N LYS A 202 -32.07 3.21 -7.21
CA LYS A 202 -32.68 3.32 -8.53
C LYS A 202 -32.53 2.04 -9.34
N ASP A 203 -31.35 1.41 -9.34
CA ASP A 203 -31.10 0.14 -10.04
C ASP A 203 -31.96 -1.00 -9.46
N HIS A 204 -32.07 -1.09 -8.13
CA HIS A 204 -32.96 -2.03 -7.45
C HIS A 204 -34.43 -1.84 -7.83
N LYS A 205 -34.92 -0.58 -7.83
CA LYS A 205 -36.29 -0.23 -8.25
C LYS A 205 -36.57 -0.65 -9.70
N GLN A 206 -35.63 -0.42 -10.62
CA GLN A 206 -35.77 -0.83 -12.03
C GLN A 206 -35.90 -2.34 -12.20
N GLN A 207 -35.34 -3.12 -11.28
CA GLN A 207 -35.35 -4.58 -11.31
C GLN A 207 -36.46 -5.20 -10.45
N ASN A 208 -37.30 -4.37 -9.82
CA ASN A 208 -38.32 -4.79 -8.83
C ASN A 208 -37.74 -5.63 -7.69
N VAL A 209 -36.50 -5.31 -7.27
CA VAL A 209 -35.82 -5.99 -6.17
C VAL A 209 -35.81 -5.06 -4.96
N PRO A 210 -36.36 -5.47 -3.80
CA PRO A 210 -36.29 -4.65 -2.61
C PRO A 210 -34.83 -4.48 -2.14
N VAL A 211 -34.53 -3.31 -1.59
CA VAL A 211 -33.26 -3.01 -0.92
C VAL A 211 -33.55 -2.15 0.30
N ASP A 212 -32.90 -2.49 1.40
CA ASP A 212 -32.76 -1.55 2.51
C ASP A 212 -31.51 -0.72 2.25
N ILE A 213 -31.70 0.52 1.78
CA ILE A 213 -30.59 1.37 1.35
C ILE A 213 -29.73 1.85 2.52
N GLU A 214 -30.30 1.88 3.73
CA GLU A 214 -29.60 2.31 4.95
C GLU A 214 -28.62 1.25 5.43
N GLU A 215 -28.86 -0.03 5.15
CA GLU A 215 -27.98 -1.14 5.50
C GLU A 215 -26.82 -1.34 4.48
N VAL A 216 -26.84 -0.62 3.36
CA VAL A 216 -25.80 -0.75 2.33
C VAL A 216 -24.48 -0.16 2.82
N THR A 217 -23.51 -1.04 3.05
CA THR A 217 -22.14 -0.62 3.36
C THR A 217 -21.42 -0.24 2.07
N LEU A 218 -21.00 1.03 1.97
CA LEU A 218 -20.23 1.56 0.87
C LEU A 218 -18.78 1.81 1.25
N ASN A 219 -17.85 1.51 0.34
CA ASN A 219 -16.43 1.81 0.50
C ASN A 219 -15.92 2.52 -0.74
N LYS A 220 -15.18 3.62 -0.56
CA LYS A 220 -14.47 4.29 -1.66
C LYS A 220 -13.02 3.82 -1.70
N LEU A 221 -12.59 3.33 -2.86
CA LEU A 221 -11.26 2.75 -3.03
C LEU A 221 -10.63 3.14 -4.37
N VAL A 222 -9.31 2.96 -4.43
CA VAL A 222 -8.50 3.14 -5.64
C VAL A 222 -8.36 1.79 -6.33
N ILE A 223 -8.38 1.78 -7.66
CA ILE A 223 -8.08 0.61 -8.48
C ILE A 223 -6.95 0.93 -9.47
N ALA A 224 -6.31 -0.11 -10.00
CA ALA A 224 -5.15 0.03 -10.90
C ALA A 224 -5.51 0.60 -12.27
N ASP A 225 -6.75 0.37 -12.73
CA ASP A 225 -7.24 0.73 -14.06
C ASP A 225 -8.29 1.85 -14.01
N PRO A 226 -8.54 2.59 -15.10
CA PRO A 226 -9.61 3.57 -15.16
C PRO A 226 -10.96 2.98 -14.71
N PRO A 227 -11.77 3.71 -13.90
CA PRO A 227 -11.65 5.14 -13.59
C PRO A 227 -10.69 5.50 -12.44
N TYR A 228 -9.90 4.54 -11.93
CA TYR A 228 -8.95 4.67 -10.82
C TYR A 228 -9.56 4.92 -9.44
N VAL A 229 -10.76 5.50 -9.35
CA VAL A 229 -11.49 5.64 -8.09
C VAL A 229 -12.90 5.10 -8.28
N VAL A 230 -13.29 4.17 -7.42
CA VAL A 230 -14.59 3.52 -7.46
C VAL A 230 -15.21 3.50 -6.07
N TRP A 231 -16.54 3.43 -6.06
CA TRP A 231 -17.31 3.01 -4.90
C TRP A 231 -17.62 1.53 -5.04
N THR A 232 -17.41 0.77 -3.98
CA THR A 232 -17.93 -0.59 -3.85
C THR A 232 -19.06 -0.63 -2.84
N GLY A 233 -20.06 -1.45 -3.12
CA GLY A 233 -21.24 -1.59 -2.27
C GLY A 233 -21.72 -3.03 -2.23
N GLN A 234 -22.33 -3.41 -1.12
CA GLN A 234 -22.88 -4.76 -0.95
C GLN A 234 -24.36 -4.70 -0.57
N THR A 235 -25.18 -5.37 -1.37
CA THR A 235 -26.60 -5.66 -1.12
C THR A 235 -26.80 -7.17 -1.30
N ILE A 236 -27.86 -7.64 -1.97
CA ILE A 236 -27.86 -8.98 -2.58
C ILE A 236 -26.86 -9.08 -3.75
N TRP A 237 -26.35 -7.94 -4.22
CA TRP A 237 -25.31 -7.84 -5.24
C TRP A 237 -24.06 -7.14 -4.70
N ALA A 238 -22.89 -7.49 -5.22
CA ALA A 238 -21.68 -6.69 -5.11
C ALA A 238 -21.62 -5.71 -6.28
N TYR A 239 -21.51 -4.43 -5.95
CA TYR A 239 -21.39 -3.33 -6.90
C TYR A 239 -19.97 -2.80 -6.97
N GLU A 240 -19.55 -2.42 -8.18
CA GLU A 240 -18.46 -1.49 -8.43
C GLU A 240 -19.01 -0.34 -9.27
N ILE A 241 -18.87 0.89 -8.78
CA ILE A 241 -19.48 2.08 -9.36
C ILE A 241 -18.38 3.13 -9.58
N ASN A 242 -18.33 3.69 -10.78
CA ASN A 242 -17.42 4.78 -11.12
C ASN A 242 -17.65 5.98 -10.20
N ALA A 243 -16.65 6.37 -9.41
CA ALA A 243 -16.82 7.39 -8.39
C ALA A 243 -17.03 8.81 -8.95
N PHE A 244 -16.81 9.04 -10.24
CA PHE A 244 -16.99 10.34 -10.88
C PHE A 244 -18.32 10.46 -11.62
N THR A 245 -18.76 9.38 -12.28
CA THR A 245 -19.94 9.41 -13.17
C THR A 245 -21.16 8.74 -12.58
N GLY A 246 -20.99 7.86 -11.58
CA GLY A 246 -22.07 7.03 -11.04
C GLY A 246 -22.44 5.84 -11.92
N GLU A 247 -21.67 5.58 -12.98
CA GLU A 247 -21.85 4.41 -13.83
C GLU A 247 -21.57 3.11 -13.05
N ILE A 248 -22.48 2.15 -13.12
CA ILE A 248 -22.28 0.80 -12.55
C ILE A 248 -21.37 0.01 -13.48
N LEU A 249 -20.11 -0.16 -13.08
CA LEU A 249 -19.08 -0.87 -13.85
C LEU A 249 -19.24 -2.39 -13.70
N GLN A 250 -19.59 -2.83 -12.49
CA GLN A 250 -19.78 -4.23 -12.19
C GLN A 250 -20.96 -4.43 -11.22
N LYS A 251 -21.69 -5.52 -11.45
CA LYS A 251 -22.78 -5.99 -10.60
C LYS A 251 -22.78 -7.52 -10.57
N LEU A 252 -22.42 -8.12 -9.44
CA LEU A 252 -22.36 -9.58 -9.26
C LEU A 252 -23.29 -10.07 -8.15
N PRO A 253 -23.94 -11.23 -8.28
CA PRO A 253 -24.70 -11.83 -7.17
C PRO A 253 -23.76 -12.33 -6.07
N LEU A 254 -24.05 -12.05 -4.80
CA LEU A 254 -23.19 -12.43 -3.67
C LEU A 254 -23.07 -13.96 -3.45
N TRP A 255 -23.96 -14.76 -4.03
CA TRP A 255 -23.96 -16.23 -3.91
C TRP A 255 -23.06 -16.95 -4.91
N ARG A 256 -22.41 -16.25 -5.84
CA ARG A 256 -21.36 -16.84 -6.69
C ARG A 256 -19.99 -16.57 -6.06
N LYS A 257 -19.54 -17.49 -5.20
CA LYS A 257 -18.11 -17.66 -4.88
C LYS A 257 -17.45 -18.54 -5.94
#